data_AF-A0A4R3K3R7-F1
#
_entry.id   AF-A0A4R3K3R7-F1
#
_cell.length_a   1.000
_cell.length_b   1.000
_cell.length_c   1.000
_cell.angle_alpha   90.00
_cell.angle_beta   90.00
_cell.angle_gamma   90.00
#
_symmetry.space_group_name_H-M   'P 1'
#
loop_
_entity.id
_entity.type
_entity.pdbx_description
1 polymer ?
#
loop_
_entity_poly.entity_id
_entity_poly.type
_entity_poly.pdbx_seq_one_letter_code
_entity_poly.pdbx_strand_id
1 'polypeptide(L)'
;GKVFAVSAKEFEAAGNAGFKEILAERKAAEKSAPEEEVTAPPKEVVTEQIPGIEIMDLEDGVKALWKEGIYADSGMGCTGPIILVSDAKKKQAQSILKDKGYL
;
A
#
# COMPACT_ATOMS: atom_id res chain seq x y z
N GLY A 1 7.15 35.70 18.51
CA GLY A 1 6.17 34.76 19.10
C GLY A 1 6.89 33.59 19.75
N LYS A 2 6.37 33.02 20.84
CA LYS A 2 7.02 31.92 21.59
C LYS A 2 6.68 30.53 21.02
N VAL A 3 6.73 30.38 19.70
CA VAL A 3 6.26 29.18 18.98
C VAL A 3 7.02 27.93 19.45
N PHE A 4 8.35 28.01 19.56
CA PHE A 4 9.18 26.87 20.00
C PHE A 4 8.91 26.43 21.44
N ALA A 5 8.58 27.36 22.34
CA ALA A 5 8.29 27.03 23.74
C ALA A 5 6.91 26.38 23.91
N VAL A 6 5.94 26.78 23.07
CA VAL A 6 4.63 26.11 23.02
C VAL A 6 4.80 24.73 22.40
N SER A 7 5.52 24.59 21.28
CA SER A 7 5.79 23.30 20.66
C SER A 7 6.44 22.31 21.62
N ALA A 8 7.46 22.71 22.39
CA ALA A 8 8.11 21.82 23.35
C ALA A 8 7.13 21.28 24.40
N LYS A 9 6.25 22.13 24.94
CA LYS A 9 5.22 21.72 25.92
C LYS A 9 4.18 20.78 25.33
N GLU A 10 3.73 21.04 24.11
CA GLU A 10 2.77 20.17 23.42
C GLU A 10 3.38 18.79 23.13
N PHE A 11 4.65 18.73 22.71
CA PHE A 11 5.36 17.46 22.48
C PHE A 11 5.64 16.69 23.78
N GLU A 12 5.91 17.36 24.90
CA GLU A 12 6.03 16.71 26.22
C GLU A 12 4.68 16.17 26.70
N ALA A 13 3.60 16.94 26.55
CA ALA A 13 2.25 16.50 26.89
C ALA A 13 1.82 15.29 26.03
N ALA A 14 2.07 15.33 24.72
CA ALA A 14 1.84 14.20 23.83
C ALA A 14 2.70 12.99 24.21
N GLY A 15 3.98 13.22 24.55
CA GLY A 15 4.88 12.17 25.03
C GLY A 15 4.36 11.48 26.30
N ASN A 16 3.86 12.25 27.27
CA ASN A 16 3.26 11.73 28.50
C ASN A 16 1.91 11.04 28.29
N ALA A 17 1.19 11.37 27.21
CA ALA A 17 -0.03 10.72 26.79
C ALA A 17 0.20 9.41 26.00
N GLY A 18 1.44 8.90 25.97
CA GLY A 18 1.78 7.64 25.30
C GLY A 18 1.95 7.77 23.78
N PHE A 19 2.11 8.99 23.24
CA PHE A 19 2.35 9.19 21.80
C PHE A 19 3.55 8.37 21.28
N LYS A 20 4.62 8.28 22.08
CA LYS A 20 5.82 7.49 21.73
C LYS A 20 5.54 5.98 21.72
N GLU A 21 4.66 5.51 22.60
CA GLU A 21 4.30 4.10 22.72
C GLU A 21 3.40 3.68 21.56
N ILE A 22 2.37 4.46 21.24
CA ILE A 22 1.51 4.26 20.07
C ILE A 22 2.35 4.26 18.79
N LEU A 23 3.32 5.17 18.67
CA LEU A 23 4.19 5.27 17.51
C LEU A 23 5.14 4.07 17.40
N ALA A 24 5.64 3.56 18.52
CA ALA A 24 6.45 2.34 18.55
C ALA A 24 5.62 1.08 18.21
N GLU A 25 4.39 0.99 18.70
CA GLU A 25 3.47 -0.11 18.43
C GLU A 25 3.06 -0.15 16.95
N ARG A 26 2.73 1.01 16.36
CA ARG A 26 2.45 1.13 14.92
C ARG A 26 3.66 0.74 14.07
N LYS A 27 4.86 1.17 14.46
CA LYS A 27 6.10 0.86 13.73
C LYS A 27 6.51 -0.61 13.87
N ALA A 28 6.12 -1.27 14.96
CA ALA A 28 6.30 -2.71 15.15
C ALA A 28 5.24 -3.52 14.38
N ALA A 29 4.03 -2.98 14.21
CA ALA A 29 3.01 -3.56 13.32
C ALA A 29 3.38 -3.42 11.82
N GLU A 30 4.16 -2.40 11.46
CA GLU A 30 4.82 -2.26 10.15
C GLU A 30 6.01 -3.20 9.94
N LYS A 31 6.32 -4.10 10.89
CA LYS A 31 7.36 -5.11 10.69
C LYS A 31 6.83 -6.12 9.69
N SER A 32 7.00 -5.75 8.41
CA SER A 32 6.92 -6.54 7.20
C SER A 32 7.21 -7.99 7.54
N ALA A 33 6.16 -8.81 7.47
CA ALA A 33 6.33 -10.25 7.39
C ALA A 33 7.33 -10.52 6.26
N PRO A 34 8.27 -11.47 6.43
CA PRO A 34 9.36 -11.70 5.48
C PRO A 34 8.78 -11.68 4.06
N GLU A 35 9.36 -10.82 3.23
CA GLU A 35 9.04 -10.74 1.81
C GLU A 35 9.20 -12.14 1.23
N GLU A 36 8.09 -12.88 1.14
CA GLU A 36 8.03 -13.99 0.22
C GLU A 36 8.44 -13.42 -1.12
N GLU A 37 9.48 -13.98 -1.74
CA GLU A 37 9.81 -13.73 -3.13
C GLU A 37 8.59 -14.16 -3.95
N VAL A 38 7.64 -13.25 -4.10
CA VAL A 38 6.53 -13.43 -5.00
C VAL A 38 7.13 -13.26 -6.39
N THR A 39 7.53 -14.39 -6.98
CA THR A 39 8.07 -14.42 -8.34
C THR A 39 6.99 -13.92 -9.29
N ALA A 40 7.31 -12.91 -10.09
CA ALA A 40 6.39 -12.39 -11.09
C ALA A 40 5.88 -13.55 -11.98
N PRO A 41 4.55 -13.71 -12.15
CA PRO A 41 3.99 -14.68 -13.07
C PRO A 41 4.51 -14.43 -14.50
N PRO A 42 4.41 -15.40 -15.42
CA PRO A 42 4.82 -15.19 -16.81
C PRO A 42 4.17 -13.93 -17.37
N LYS A 43 4.99 -13.07 -17.97
CA LYS A 43 4.59 -11.74 -18.43
C LYS A 43 3.42 -11.84 -19.40
N GLU A 44 2.29 -11.30 -18.99
CA GLU A 44 1.06 -11.23 -19.79
C GLU A 44 0.93 -9.82 -20.37
N VAL A 45 0.27 -9.70 -21.53
CA VAL A 45 -0.06 -8.39 -22.09
C VAL A 45 -1.07 -7.70 -21.18
N VAL A 46 -0.61 -6.66 -20.49
CA VAL A 46 -1.47 -5.80 -19.69
C VAL A 46 -2.16 -4.81 -20.61
N THR A 47 -3.45 -5.01 -20.83
CA THR A 47 -4.28 -4.18 -21.72
C THR A 47 -5.21 -3.26 -20.93
N GLU A 48 -5.46 -3.60 -19.66
CA GLU A 48 -6.42 -2.92 -18.81
C GLU A 48 -5.73 -2.31 -17.59
N GLN A 49 -6.31 -1.22 -17.09
CA GLN A 49 -5.81 -0.46 -15.96
C GLN A 49 -6.88 -0.36 -14.88
N ILE A 50 -6.47 -0.62 -13.64
CA ILE A 50 -7.28 -0.54 -12.43
C ILE A 50 -6.81 0.72 -11.69
N PRO A 51 -7.56 1.83 -11.78
CA PRO A 51 -7.27 3.03 -11.00
C PRO A 51 -7.84 2.95 -9.58
N GLY A 52 -7.36 3.83 -8.71
CA GLY A 52 -7.91 4.01 -7.36
C GLY A 52 -7.12 3.32 -6.25
N ILE A 53 -5.88 2.91 -6.53
CA ILE A 53 -5.00 2.30 -5.54
C ILE A 53 -4.17 3.38 -4.87
N GLU A 54 -4.01 3.30 -3.56
CA GLU A 54 -3.14 4.20 -2.81
C GLU A 54 -1.66 3.89 -3.11
N ILE A 55 -0.83 4.93 -3.23
CA ILE A 55 0.58 4.76 -3.63
C ILE A 55 1.37 3.90 -2.65
N MET A 56 0.99 3.93 -1.36
CA MET A 56 1.61 3.11 -0.32
C MET A 56 1.28 1.62 -0.48
N ASP A 57 0.10 1.31 -1.02
CA ASP A 57 -0.40 -0.06 -1.20
C ASP A 57 -0.15 -0.61 -2.61
N LEU A 58 0.45 0.18 -3.50
CA LEU A 58 0.63 -0.17 -4.91
C LEU A 58 1.46 -1.46 -5.08
N GLU A 59 2.59 -1.53 -4.38
CA GLU A 59 3.47 -2.70 -4.43
C GLU A 59 2.82 -3.92 -3.78
N ASP A 60 2.12 -3.74 -2.67
CA ASP A 60 1.42 -4.82 -1.96
C ASP A 60 0.21 -5.34 -2.75
N GLY A 61 -0.47 -4.47 -3.48
CA GLY A 61 -1.52 -4.83 -4.44
C GLY A 61 -0.97 -5.65 -5.61
N VAL A 62 0.17 -5.28 -6.18
CA VAL A 62 0.83 -6.05 -7.24
C VAL A 62 1.30 -7.42 -6.72
N LYS A 63 1.97 -7.46 -5.56
CA LYS A 63 2.38 -8.71 -4.90
C LYS A 63 1.15 -9.58 -4.58
N ALA A 64 0.04 -9.00 -4.15
CA ALA A 64 -1.19 -9.72 -3.88
C ALA A 64 -1.78 -10.39 -5.13
N LEU A 65 -1.71 -9.73 -6.29
CA LEU A 65 -2.15 -10.30 -7.56
C LEU A 65 -1.20 -11.39 -8.06
N TRP A 66 0.10 -11.20 -7.89
CA TRP A 66 1.10 -12.21 -8.24
C TRP A 66 0.94 -13.48 -7.39
N LYS A 67 0.59 -13.37 -6.10
CA LYS A 67 0.27 -14.52 -5.23
C LYS A 67 -0.92 -15.35 -5.74
N GLU A 68 -1.87 -14.71 -6.41
CA GLU A 68 -3.03 -15.35 -7.05
C GLU A 68 -2.72 -15.82 -8.48
N GLY A 69 -1.47 -15.70 -8.93
CA GLY A 69 -1.02 -16.08 -10.27
C GLY A 69 -1.45 -15.12 -11.38
N ILE A 70 -1.81 -13.88 -11.04
CA ILE A 70 -2.21 -12.85 -11.99
C ILE A 70 -1.02 -11.93 -12.25
N TYR A 71 -0.53 -11.85 -13.48
CA TYR A 71 0.49 -10.87 -13.83
C TYR A 71 -0.11 -9.46 -13.76
N ALA A 72 0.54 -8.62 -12.96
CA ALA A 72 0.15 -7.24 -12.74
C ALA A 72 1.40 -6.36 -12.79
N ASP A 73 1.27 -5.16 -13.36
CA ASP A 73 2.35 -4.17 -13.41
C ASP A 73 1.90 -2.88 -12.70
N SER A 74 2.78 -2.25 -11.96
CA SER A 74 2.48 -0.97 -11.29
C SER A 74 2.70 0.18 -12.28
N GLY A 75 1.75 1.11 -12.34
CA GLY A 75 1.85 2.30 -13.19
C GLY A 75 1.37 3.56 -12.51
N MET A 76 1.62 4.69 -13.17
CA MET A 76 1.05 5.98 -12.79
C MET A 76 0.20 6.49 -13.94
N GLY A 77 -1.12 6.46 -13.76
CA GLY A 77 -2.08 6.99 -14.72
C GLY A 77 -2.28 8.49 -14.57
N CYS A 78 -3.13 9.06 -15.42
CA CYS A 78 -3.50 10.48 -15.39
C CYS A 78 -4.10 10.93 -14.04
N THR A 79 -4.72 10.00 -13.29
CA THR A 79 -5.43 10.26 -12.03
C THR A 79 -4.75 9.66 -10.80
N GLY A 80 -3.48 9.25 -10.90
CA GLY A 80 -2.72 8.69 -9.79
C GLY A 80 -2.25 7.24 -10.00
N PRO A 81 -1.93 6.51 -8.92
CA PRO A 81 -1.41 5.15 -9.00
C PRO A 81 -2.44 4.19 -9.61
N ILE A 82 -1.98 3.34 -10.53
CA ILE A 82 -2.80 2.35 -11.22
C ILE A 82 -2.09 1.00 -11.23
N ILE A 83 -2.87 -0.09 -11.25
CA ILE A 83 -2.35 -1.43 -11.54
C ILE A 83 -2.80 -1.86 -12.93
N LEU A 84 -1.86 -2.29 -13.75
CA LEU A 84 -2.06 -2.80 -15.10
C LEU A 84 -2.21 -4.32 -15.05
N VAL A 85 -3.27 -4.85 -15.65
CA VAL A 85 -3.57 -6.30 -15.72
C VAL A 85 -4.08 -6.68 -17.10
N SER A 86 -4.15 -7.97 -17.40
CA SER A 86 -4.81 -8.44 -18.62
C SER A 86 -6.34 -8.31 -18.52
N ASP A 87 -7.01 -8.11 -19.66
CA ASP A 87 -8.47 -7.98 -19.72
C ASP A 87 -9.19 -9.22 -19.13
N ALA A 88 -8.66 -10.42 -19.42
CA ALA A 88 -9.19 -11.68 -18.90
C ALA A 88 -9.15 -11.75 -17.35
N LYS A 89 -8.16 -11.10 -16.73
CA LYS A 89 -7.93 -11.12 -15.28
C LYS A 89 -8.44 -9.87 -14.57
N LYS A 90 -8.87 -8.82 -15.28
CA LYS A 90 -9.34 -7.56 -14.70
C LYS A 90 -10.40 -7.74 -13.61
N LYS A 91 -11.45 -8.53 -13.88
CA LYS A 91 -12.54 -8.76 -12.91
C LYS A 91 -12.05 -9.49 -11.66
N GLN A 92 -11.19 -10.48 -11.84
CA GLN A 92 -10.60 -11.24 -10.73
C GLN A 92 -9.69 -10.34 -9.90
N ALA A 93 -8.82 -9.57 -10.55
CA ALA A 93 -7.91 -8.63 -9.92
C ALA A 93 -8.65 -7.53 -9.14
N GLN A 94 -9.71 -6.95 -9.70
CA GLN A 94 -10.55 -5.97 -9.00
C GLN A 94 -11.23 -6.57 -7.75
N SER A 95 -11.68 -7.83 -7.80
CA SER A 95 -12.24 -8.49 -6.63
C SER A 95 -11.18 -8.66 -5.55
N ILE A 96 -10.01 -9.21 -5.91
CA ILE A 96 -8.91 -9.44 -4.97
C ILE A 96 -8.47 -8.13 -4.30
N LEU A 97 -8.32 -7.05 -5.09
CA LEU A 97 -7.90 -5.75 -4.56
C LEU A 97 -8.95 -5.15 -3.63
N LYS A 98 -10.25 -5.30 -3.92
CA LYS A 98 -11.34 -4.90 -3.02
C LYS A 98 -11.39 -5.73 -1.75
N ASP A 99 -11.27 -7.05 -1.88
CA ASP A 99 -11.31 -7.98 -0.75
C ASP A 99 -10.14 -7.74 0.21
N LYS A 100 -8.99 -7.30 -0.31
CA LYS A 100 -7.82 -6.89 0.49
C LYS A 100 -7.86 -5.43 0.97
N GLY A 101 -8.85 -4.64 0.55
CA GLY A 101 -9.05 -3.26 0.99
C GLY A 101 -8.15 -2.23 0.30
N TYR A 102 -7.58 -2.55 -0.86
CA TYR A 102 -6.75 -1.64 -1.66
C TYR A 102 -7.55 -0.74 -2.63
N LEU A 103 -8.87 -0.93 -2.68
CA LEU A 103 -9.79 -0.36 -3.69
C LEU A 103 -11.17 -0.06 -3.11
#